data_AF-A0A8K0G871-F1
#
_entry.id   AF-A0A8K0G871-F1
#
_cell.length_a   1.000
_cell.length_b   1.000
_cell.length_c   1.000
_cell.angle_alpha   90.00
_cell.angle_beta   90.00
_cell.angle_gamma   90.00
#
_symmetry.space_group_name_H-M   'P 1'
#
loop_
_entity.id
_entity.type
_entity.pdbx_description
1 polymer ?
#
loop_
_entity_poly.entity_id
_entity_poly.type
_entity_poly.pdbx_seq_one_letter_code
_entity_poly.pdbx_strand_id
1 'polypeptide(L)'
;ITSQEHLDTLPSGCTLSSMIKFDDTNHDGKLSINEFYTAFSKLYSVSVVSLDKALETNHLSARVDDNVEIKCDVTGSPVPPIVWRRNQLDLSTLNEEEVRVFNDGSLYLTRIQLQHAGNYTCHAQRNKDVVQTHVLTVHTIPEVHVTPRIQSKRPNEDATMFCHVAGEPFPK
;
A
#
# COMPACT_ATOMS: atom_id res chain seq x y z
N ILE A 1 29.69 21.28 -37.12
CA ILE A 1 28.67 20.75 -38.05
C ILE A 1 27.60 20.14 -37.16
N THR A 2 26.50 20.86 -37.01
CA THR A 2 25.42 20.64 -36.05
C THR A 2 24.55 19.47 -36.50
N SER A 3 24.54 18.39 -35.73
CA SER A 3 23.64 17.25 -35.90
C SER A 3 22.23 17.70 -35.52
N GLN A 4 21.48 18.21 -36.49
CA GLN A 4 20.09 18.60 -36.30
C GLN A 4 19.27 17.31 -36.26
N GLU A 5 19.02 16.78 -35.07
CA GLU A 5 18.16 15.63 -34.87
C GLU A 5 16.76 15.99 -35.39
N HIS A 6 16.36 15.32 -36.48
CA HIS A 6 15.07 15.48 -37.14
C HIS A 6 13.96 14.89 -36.23
N LEU A 7 13.56 15.66 -35.21
CA LEU A 7 12.42 15.34 -34.34
C LEU A 7 11.06 15.44 -35.07
N ASP A 8 11.02 16.10 -36.23
CA ASP A 8 9.81 16.35 -37.01
C ASP A 8 9.29 15.13 -37.80
N THR A 9 10.06 14.04 -37.85
CA THR A 9 9.67 12.79 -38.54
C THR A 9 9.20 11.69 -37.58
N LEU A 10 9.15 11.96 -36.27
CA LEU A 10 8.70 10.98 -35.30
C LEU A 10 7.17 10.81 -35.40
N PRO A 11 6.66 9.57 -35.55
CA PRO A 11 5.22 9.33 -35.57
C PRO A 11 4.57 9.80 -34.27
N SER A 12 3.29 10.20 -34.34
CA SER A 12 2.48 10.69 -33.22
C SER A 12 2.32 9.72 -32.04
N GLY A 13 2.89 8.52 -32.15
CA GLY A 13 3.11 7.58 -31.07
C GLY A 13 4.37 6.75 -31.30
N CYS A 14 5.11 6.50 -30.22
CA CYS A 14 6.23 5.54 -30.24
C CYS A 14 5.66 4.13 -30.09
N THR A 15 5.93 3.26 -31.06
CA THR A 15 5.59 1.84 -30.98
C THR A 15 6.83 1.01 -30.67
N LEU A 16 6.67 -0.23 -30.20
CA LEU A 16 7.81 -1.13 -29.95
C LEU A 16 8.68 -1.31 -31.21
N SER A 17 8.06 -1.32 -32.40
CA SER A 17 8.80 -1.40 -33.66
C SER A 17 9.56 -0.12 -33.98
N SER A 18 9.08 1.05 -33.54
CA SER A 18 9.82 2.31 -33.63
C SER A 18 11.09 2.30 -32.77
N MET A 19 11.01 1.76 -31.54
CA MET A 19 12.17 1.59 -30.65
C MET A 19 13.21 0.65 -31.27
N ILE A 20 12.76 -0.49 -31.78
CA ILE A 20 13.63 -1.50 -32.40
C ILE A 20 14.32 -0.94 -33.66
N LYS A 21 13.61 -0.17 -34.48
CA LYS A 21 14.18 0.47 -35.69
C LYS A 21 15.18 1.59 -35.37
N PHE A 22 15.02 2.27 -34.23
CA PHE A 22 15.92 3.35 -33.84
C PHE A 22 17.32 2.83 -33.47
N ASP A 23 17.40 1.64 -32.87
CA ASP A 23 18.66 1.04 -32.44
C ASP A 23 19.31 0.12 -33.50
N ASP A 24 18.77 0.08 -34.73
CA ASP A 24 19.46 -0.44 -35.92
C ASP A 24 20.53 0.58 -36.37
N THR A 25 21.68 0.55 -35.69
CA THR A 25 22.78 1.50 -35.93
C THR A 25 23.43 1.35 -37.30
N ASN A 26 23.43 0.14 -37.86
CA ASN A 26 24.06 -0.13 -39.15
C ASN A 26 23.12 0.06 -40.35
N HIS A 27 21.82 0.25 -40.10
CA HIS A 27 20.77 0.52 -41.08
C HIS A 27 20.60 -0.60 -42.14
N ASP A 28 20.93 -1.84 -41.79
CA ASP A 28 20.76 -3.01 -42.68
C ASP A 28 19.34 -3.59 -42.65
N GLY A 29 18.46 -3.05 -41.79
CA GLY A 29 17.07 -3.46 -41.64
C GLY A 29 16.89 -4.75 -40.84
N LYS A 30 17.96 -5.25 -40.20
CA LYS A 30 17.98 -6.39 -39.26
C LYS A 30 18.57 -5.92 -37.94
N LEU A 31 18.29 -6.67 -36.87
CA LEU A 31 18.99 -6.44 -35.60
C LEU A 31 19.99 -7.54 -35.35
N SER A 32 21.26 -7.15 -35.26
CA SER A 32 22.26 -7.97 -34.61
C SER A 32 21.93 -8.13 -33.12
N ILE A 33 22.54 -9.13 -32.46
CA ILE A 33 22.28 -9.39 -31.04
C ILE A 33 22.62 -8.17 -30.17
N ASN A 34 23.67 -7.41 -30.54
CA ASN A 34 24.10 -6.22 -29.82
C ASN A 34 23.11 -5.05 -29.99
N GLU A 35 22.60 -4.85 -31.20
CA GLU A 35 21.57 -3.84 -31.49
C GLU A 35 20.26 -4.19 -30.78
N PHE A 36 19.89 -5.48 -30.78
CA PHE A 36 18.74 -5.97 -30.01
C PHE A 36 18.94 -5.71 -28.51
N TYR A 37 20.07 -6.09 -27.92
CA TYR A 37 20.35 -5.79 -26.52
C TYR A 37 20.32 -4.29 -26.24
N THR A 38 20.80 -3.45 -27.16
CA THR A 38 20.77 -1.98 -27.00
C THR A 38 19.33 -1.46 -26.98
N ALA A 39 18.46 -1.97 -27.85
CA ALA A 39 17.03 -1.64 -27.90
C ALA A 39 16.31 -1.90 -26.56
N PHE A 40 16.62 -3.01 -25.90
CA PHE A 40 16.01 -3.35 -24.61
C PHE A 40 16.80 -2.85 -23.40
N SER A 41 18.09 -2.51 -23.56
CA SER A 41 18.91 -1.95 -22.49
C SER A 41 18.32 -0.62 -22.01
N LYS A 42 17.86 0.24 -22.90
CA LYS A 42 17.26 1.53 -22.51
C LYS A 42 15.94 1.36 -21.72
N LEU A 43 15.37 0.14 -21.69
CA LEU A 43 14.18 -0.19 -20.92
C LEU A 43 14.46 -0.58 -19.46
N TYR A 44 15.70 -0.45 -18.93
CA TYR A 44 15.97 -0.65 -17.48
C TYR A 44 15.08 0.21 -16.56
N SER A 45 14.41 1.23 -17.10
CA SER A 45 13.44 2.09 -16.39
C SER A 45 12.02 1.52 -16.29
N VAL A 46 11.73 0.37 -16.90
CA VAL A 46 10.42 -0.28 -16.85
C VAL A 46 10.48 -1.42 -15.83
N SER A 47 10.00 -1.16 -14.62
CA SER A 47 9.81 -2.21 -13.62
C SER A 47 8.72 -3.17 -14.10
N VAL A 48 9.05 -4.46 -14.21
CA VAL A 48 8.03 -5.51 -14.31
C VAL A 48 7.49 -5.71 -12.90
N VAL A 49 6.23 -5.33 -12.67
CA VAL A 49 5.60 -5.38 -11.35
C VAL A 49 4.57 -6.50 -11.32
N SER A 50 4.57 -7.28 -10.24
CA SER A 50 3.64 -8.38 -10.01
C SER A 50 3.17 -8.45 -8.56
N LEU A 51 1.94 -8.93 -8.37
CA LEU A 51 1.35 -9.24 -7.07
C LEU A 51 0.61 -10.57 -7.20
N ASP A 52 0.78 -11.46 -6.22
CA ASP A 52 0.00 -12.69 -6.17
C ASP A 52 -1.47 -12.33 -5.88
N LYS A 53 -2.38 -12.93 -6.65
CA LYS A 53 -3.82 -12.73 -6.49
C LYS A 53 -4.29 -13.06 -5.08
N ALA A 54 -3.68 -14.03 -4.41
CA ALA A 54 -4.01 -14.38 -3.03
C ALA A 54 -3.68 -13.26 -2.03
N LEU A 55 -2.79 -12.33 -2.39
CA LEU A 55 -2.32 -11.22 -1.55
C LEU A 55 -2.98 -9.89 -1.90
N GLU A 56 -3.88 -9.84 -2.89
CA GLU A 56 -4.59 -8.60 -3.30
C GLU A 56 -5.29 -7.91 -2.14
N THR A 57 -5.82 -8.67 -1.17
CA THR A 57 -6.47 -8.15 0.03
C THR A 57 -5.98 -8.86 1.29
N ASN A 58 -5.39 -8.09 2.20
CA ASN A 58 -4.92 -8.56 3.50
C ASN A 58 -5.75 -7.93 4.62
N HIS A 59 -6.18 -8.74 5.58
CA HIS A 59 -6.93 -8.27 6.75
C HIS A 59 -6.00 -8.18 7.95
N LEU A 60 -5.96 -7.01 8.57
CA LEU A 60 -5.15 -6.71 9.75
C LEU A 60 -6.06 -6.34 10.91
N SER A 61 -5.69 -6.76 12.11
CA SER A 61 -6.37 -6.35 13.33
C SER A 61 -5.37 -5.85 14.34
N ALA A 62 -5.66 -4.70 14.94
CA ALA A 62 -4.83 -4.06 15.94
C ALA A 62 -5.69 -3.50 17.06
N ARG A 63 -5.13 -3.38 18.25
CA ARG A 63 -5.81 -2.74 19.36
C ARG A 63 -5.50 -1.24 19.37
N VAL A 64 -6.37 -0.45 19.98
CA VAL A 64 -6.06 0.95 20.32
C VAL A 64 -4.74 1.01 21.10
N ASP A 65 -3.95 2.04 20.78
CA ASP A 65 -2.59 2.33 21.26
C ASP A 65 -1.48 1.38 20.80
N ASP A 66 -1.79 0.35 20.00
CA ASP A 66 -0.77 -0.50 19.39
C ASP A 66 0.02 0.28 18.30
N ASN A 67 1.22 -0.24 17.99
CA ASN A 67 1.99 0.17 16.82
C ASN A 67 1.96 -0.96 15.78
N VAL A 68 1.74 -0.63 14.51
CA VAL A 68 1.59 -1.62 13.43
C VAL A 68 2.52 -1.25 12.28
N GLU A 69 3.23 -2.27 11.79
CA GLU A 69 3.97 -2.22 10.54
C GLU A 69 3.19 -2.99 9.47
N ILE A 70 2.96 -2.35 8.33
CA ILE A 70 2.26 -2.92 7.18
C ILE A 70 3.26 -3.01 6.03
N LYS A 71 3.52 -4.22 5.56
CA LYS A 71 4.39 -4.50 4.42
C LYS A 71 3.57 -4.64 3.14
N CYS A 72 4.16 -4.20 2.04
CA CYS A 72 3.59 -4.35 0.70
C CYS A 72 4.26 -5.54 0.00
N ASP A 73 3.46 -6.50 -0.46
CA ASP A 73 3.89 -7.69 -1.20
C ASP A 73 4.02 -7.45 -2.71
N VAL A 74 3.83 -6.20 -3.16
CA VAL A 74 4.06 -5.82 -4.56
C VAL A 74 5.54 -5.98 -4.86
N THR A 75 5.84 -6.89 -5.79
CA THR A 75 7.21 -7.20 -6.20
C THR A 75 7.50 -6.61 -7.57
N GLY A 76 8.77 -6.37 -7.87
CA GLY A 76 9.17 -6.06 -9.22
C GLY A 76 10.68 -6.12 -9.44
N SER A 77 11.08 -6.15 -10.71
CA SER A 77 12.48 -6.14 -11.12
C SER A 77 12.74 -4.95 -12.07
N PRO A 78 13.58 -3.97 -11.67
CA PRO A 78 14.18 -3.80 -10.34
C PRO A 78 13.11 -3.46 -9.27
N VAL A 79 13.46 -3.61 -7.98
CA VAL A 79 12.55 -3.35 -6.86
C VAL A 79 11.99 -1.93 -6.97
N PRO A 80 10.67 -1.76 -7.17
CA PRO A 80 10.09 -0.45 -7.40
C PRO A 80 9.88 0.30 -6.06
N PRO A 81 9.98 1.64 -6.05
CA PRO A 81 9.53 2.44 -4.92
C PRO A 81 8.03 2.24 -4.68
N ILE A 82 7.66 2.01 -3.41
CA ILE A 82 6.26 1.77 -3.00
C ILE A 82 5.60 3.08 -2.59
N VAL A 83 4.36 3.27 -3.03
CA VAL A 83 3.50 4.40 -2.70
C VAL A 83 2.30 3.90 -1.93
N TRP A 84 2.13 4.42 -0.72
CA TRP A 84 0.99 4.15 0.16
C TRP A 84 -0.10 5.20 0.01
N ARG A 85 -1.36 4.74 -0.04
CA ARG A 85 -2.54 5.59 -0.12
C ARG A 85 -3.62 5.18 0.87
N ARG A 86 -4.29 6.18 1.44
CA ARG A 86 -5.54 6.05 2.21
C ARG A 86 -6.53 7.04 1.66
N ASN A 87 -7.76 6.60 1.36
CA ASN A 87 -8.81 7.46 0.80
C ASN A 87 -8.35 8.25 -0.45
N GLN A 88 -7.60 7.57 -1.35
CA GLN A 88 -7.01 8.13 -2.58
C GLN A 88 -5.88 9.15 -2.39
N LEU A 89 -5.49 9.47 -1.14
CA LEU A 89 -4.43 10.40 -0.83
C LEU A 89 -3.11 9.68 -0.55
N ASP A 90 -2.00 10.24 -1.06
CA ASP A 90 -0.65 9.72 -0.83
C ASP A 90 -0.20 9.99 0.61
N LEU A 91 0.03 8.93 1.39
CA LEU A 91 0.38 9.03 2.81
C LEU A 91 1.74 9.68 3.04
N SER A 92 2.65 9.64 2.06
CA SER A 92 3.94 10.33 2.14
C SER A 92 3.82 11.86 2.09
N THR A 93 2.68 12.38 1.65
CA THR A 93 2.40 13.83 1.60
C THR A 93 1.67 14.34 2.84
N LEU A 94 1.21 13.43 3.70
CA LEU A 94 0.56 13.76 4.95
C LEU A 94 1.60 14.06 6.02
N ASN A 95 1.43 15.19 6.70
CA ASN A 95 2.20 15.54 7.88
C ASN A 95 1.50 15.00 9.15
N GLU A 96 1.12 13.72 9.16
CA GLU A 96 0.58 13.04 10.34
C GLU A 96 1.76 12.43 11.14
N GLU A 97 1.91 12.77 12.42
CA GLU A 97 3.06 12.30 13.22
C GLU A 97 3.04 10.77 13.42
N GLU A 98 1.83 10.21 13.45
CA GLU A 98 1.54 8.81 13.67
C GLU A 98 1.74 7.92 12.44
N VAL A 99 1.92 8.52 11.25
CA VAL A 99 2.01 7.80 9.97
C VAL A 99 3.37 8.04 9.34
N ARG A 100 4.12 6.96 9.08
CA ARG A 100 5.44 7.05 8.44
C ARG A 100 5.63 5.96 7.41
N VAL A 101 6.18 6.32 6.25
CA VAL A 101 6.63 5.35 5.24
C VAL A 101 8.15 5.23 5.34
N PHE A 102 8.64 4.02 5.55
CA PHE A 102 10.08 3.75 5.62
C PHE A 102 10.69 3.54 4.23
N ASN A 103 12.02 3.63 4.16
CA ASN A 103 12.76 3.48 2.90
C ASN A 103 12.64 2.09 2.26
N ASP A 104 12.30 1.07 3.05
CA ASP A 104 12.03 -0.29 2.57
C ASP A 104 10.63 -0.44 1.96
N GLY A 105 9.82 0.62 1.96
CA GLY A 105 8.45 0.63 1.45
C GLY A 105 7.39 0.18 2.46
N SER A 106 7.76 -0.10 3.71
CA SER A 106 6.80 -0.42 4.77
C SER A 106 6.09 0.84 5.29
N LEU A 107 4.81 0.69 5.65
CA LEU A 107 4.02 1.71 6.32
C LEU A 107 3.98 1.42 7.81
N TYR A 108 4.30 2.42 8.62
CA TYR A 108 4.30 2.33 10.07
C TYR A 108 3.27 3.29 10.67
N LEU A 109 2.40 2.74 11.49
CA LEU A 109 1.34 3.44 12.21
C LEU A 109 1.62 3.32 13.70
N THR A 110 1.78 4.44 14.41
CA THR A 110 2.00 4.44 15.86
C THR A 110 0.79 4.92 16.63
N ARG A 111 0.58 4.38 17.84
CA ARG A 111 -0.51 4.78 18.75
C ARG A 111 -1.86 4.78 18.03
N ILE A 112 -2.17 3.65 17.40
CA ILE A 112 -3.37 3.51 16.58
C ILE A 112 -4.62 3.83 17.40
N GLN A 113 -5.60 4.40 16.72
CA GLN A 113 -6.87 4.86 17.29
C GLN A 113 -7.98 4.35 16.37
N LEU A 114 -9.23 4.35 16.83
CA LEU A 114 -10.36 3.87 16.03
C LEU A 114 -10.47 4.59 14.66
N GLN A 115 -10.10 5.87 14.60
CA GLN A 115 -10.10 6.66 13.36
C GLN A 115 -9.06 6.20 12.32
N HIS A 116 -8.05 5.44 12.74
CA HIS A 116 -7.06 4.87 11.84
C HIS A 116 -7.55 3.57 11.17
N ALA A 117 -8.69 3.02 11.58
CA ALA A 117 -9.30 1.89 10.89
C ALA A 117 -9.68 2.26 9.44
N GLY A 118 -9.54 1.31 8.53
CA GLY A 118 -9.91 1.50 7.13
C GLY A 118 -8.98 0.79 6.15
N ASN A 119 -9.10 1.17 4.88
CA ASN A 119 -8.37 0.55 3.79
C ASN A 119 -7.11 1.34 3.44
N TYR A 120 -5.98 0.66 3.53
CA TYR A 120 -4.67 1.15 3.13
C TYR A 120 -4.27 0.44 1.84
N THR A 121 -3.90 1.18 0.81
CA THR A 121 -3.50 0.59 -0.47
C THR A 121 -2.04 0.91 -0.76
N CYS A 122 -1.31 -0.07 -1.29
CA CYS A 122 0.05 0.14 -1.77
C CYS A 122 0.16 -0.27 -3.24
N HIS A 123 1.02 0.45 -3.96
CA HIS A 123 1.33 0.19 -5.37
C HIS A 123 2.74 0.69 -5.68
N ALA A 124 3.31 0.23 -6.79
CA ALA A 124 4.57 0.74 -7.28
C ALA A 124 4.40 2.13 -7.91
N GLN A 125 5.34 3.05 -7.67
CA GLN A 125 5.25 4.47 -8.09
C GLN A 125 4.93 4.66 -9.58
N ARG A 126 5.44 3.78 -10.46
CA ARG A 126 5.23 3.82 -11.92
C ARG A 126 4.20 2.81 -12.44
N ASN A 127 3.56 2.02 -11.56
CA ASN A 127 2.60 0.99 -11.94
C ASN A 127 1.40 1.05 -10.98
N LYS A 128 0.39 1.84 -11.36
CA LYS A 128 -0.83 2.04 -10.55
C LYS A 128 -1.88 0.93 -10.72
N ASP A 129 -1.68 0.03 -11.68
CA ASP A 129 -2.63 -1.03 -12.02
C ASP A 129 -2.51 -2.24 -11.09
N VAL A 130 -1.34 -2.46 -10.50
CA VAL A 130 -1.09 -3.53 -9.53
C VAL A 130 -1.16 -2.92 -8.14
N VAL A 131 -2.26 -3.20 -7.43
CA VAL A 131 -2.56 -2.61 -6.13
C VAL A 131 -2.85 -3.72 -5.13
N GLN A 132 -2.22 -3.62 -3.96
CA GLN A 132 -2.57 -4.42 -2.81
C GLN A 132 -3.36 -3.59 -1.81
N THR A 133 -4.40 -4.17 -1.21
CA THR A 133 -5.26 -3.54 -0.20
C THR A 133 -5.08 -4.22 1.15
N HIS A 134 -4.84 -3.43 2.19
CA HIS A 134 -4.82 -3.85 3.58
C HIS A 134 -6.02 -3.26 4.31
N VAL A 135 -6.90 -4.11 4.81
CA VAL A 135 -8.08 -3.74 5.60
C VAL A 135 -7.69 -3.77 7.07
N LEU A 136 -7.43 -2.58 7.65
CA LEU A 136 -7.07 -2.44 9.06
C LEU A 136 -8.33 -2.29 9.92
N THR A 137 -8.53 -3.25 10.82
CA THR A 137 -9.55 -3.20 11.87
C THR A 137 -8.90 -2.80 13.18
N VAL A 138 -9.50 -1.84 13.89
CA VAL A 138 -9.01 -1.39 15.20
C VAL A 138 -10.05 -1.71 16.24
N HIS A 139 -9.64 -2.36 17.34
CA HIS A 139 -10.52 -2.77 18.43
C HIS A 139 -10.07 -2.21 19.78
N THR A 140 -11.00 -2.08 20.72
CA THR A 140 -10.72 -1.71 22.12
C THR A 140 -10.80 -2.92 23.03
N ILE A 141 -10.27 -2.79 24.24
CA ILE A 141 -10.49 -3.77 25.30
C ILE A 141 -11.90 -3.54 25.87
N PRO A 142 -12.70 -4.60 26.06
CA PRO A 142 -13.98 -4.50 26.74
C PRO A 142 -13.83 -3.91 28.15
N GLU A 143 -14.55 -2.83 28.44
CA GLU A 143 -14.68 -2.26 29.78
C GLU A 143 -16.00 -2.69 30.41
N VAL A 144 -15.93 -3.28 31.60
CA VAL A 144 -17.09 -3.78 32.34
C VAL A 144 -17.37 -2.88 33.53
N HIS A 145 -18.57 -2.29 33.56
CA HIS A 145 -19.06 -1.44 34.63
C HIS A 145 -20.24 -2.11 35.34
N VAL A 146 -20.04 -2.49 36.60
CA VAL A 146 -21.09 -3.09 37.44
C VAL A 146 -21.55 -2.09 38.50
N THR A 147 -22.86 -1.86 38.60
CA THR A 147 -23.46 -0.90 39.53
C THR A 147 -24.70 -1.47 40.25
N PRO A 148 -24.80 -1.34 41.58
CA PRO A 148 -23.74 -0.91 42.50
C PRO A 148 -22.68 -2.02 42.67
N ARG A 149 -21.41 -1.62 42.87
CA ARG A 149 -20.28 -2.56 43.04
C ARG A 149 -20.42 -3.45 44.28
N ILE A 150 -21.09 -2.96 45.32
CA ILE A 150 -21.32 -3.66 46.58
C ILE A 150 -22.77 -3.40 47.01
N GLN A 151 -23.45 -4.42 47.51
CA GLN A 151 -24.77 -4.28 48.14
C GLN A 151 -24.80 -4.97 49.50
N SER A 152 -25.54 -4.35 50.42
CA SER A 152 -25.93 -4.95 51.68
C SER A 152 -27.46 -4.94 51.74
N LYS A 153 -28.05 -6.13 51.88
CA LYS A 153 -29.49 -6.37 51.93
C LYS A 153 -29.82 -7.24 53.13
N ARG A 154 -31.06 -7.17 53.61
CA ARG A 154 -31.53 -8.03 54.69
C ARG A 154 -31.82 -9.45 54.17
N PRO A 155 -31.86 -10.47 55.04
CA PRO A 155 -32.33 -11.78 54.64
C PRO A 155 -33.73 -11.70 54.00
N ASN A 156 -33.94 -12.45 52.91
CA ASN A 156 -35.16 -12.46 52.09
C ASN A 156 -35.43 -11.21 51.24
N GLU A 157 -34.45 -10.32 51.07
CA GLU A 157 -34.49 -9.26 50.05
C GLU A 157 -33.68 -9.65 48.81
N ASP A 158 -34.23 -9.36 47.62
CA ASP A 158 -33.50 -9.56 46.36
C ASP A 158 -32.45 -8.46 46.17
N ALA A 159 -31.23 -8.87 45.83
CA ALA A 159 -30.14 -7.98 45.42
C ALA A 159 -30.03 -7.99 43.89
N THR A 160 -29.99 -6.81 43.28
CA THR A 160 -29.92 -6.68 41.81
C THR A 160 -28.75 -5.80 41.42
N MET A 161 -27.81 -6.33 40.64
CA MET A 161 -26.71 -5.56 40.06
C MET A 161 -26.94 -5.35 38.57
N PHE A 162 -26.61 -4.16 38.08
CA PHE A 162 -26.62 -3.84 36.65
C PHE A 162 -25.21 -3.99 36.10
N CYS A 163 -25.08 -4.66 34.96
CA CYS A 163 -23.84 -4.78 34.21
C CYS A 163 -23.98 -3.97 32.92
N HIS A 164 -23.06 -3.04 32.71
CA HIS A 164 -22.90 -2.28 31.47
C HIS A 164 -21.52 -2.60 30.90
N VAL A 165 -21.46 -3.03 29.65
CA VAL A 165 -20.22 -3.37 28.96
C VAL A 165 -20.03 -2.42 27.79
N ALA A 166 -18.83 -1.87 27.65
CA ALA A 166 -18.43 -1.02 26.54
C ALA A 166 -17.24 -1.65 25.81
N GLY A 167 -17.15 -1.46 24.50
CA GLY A 167 -16.06 -1.98 23.68
C GLY A 167 -16.38 -1.89 22.19
N GLU A 168 -15.35 -1.81 21.36
CA GLU A 168 -15.46 -1.83 19.90
C GLU A 168 -14.62 -3.00 19.35
N PRO A 169 -15.21 -3.99 18.66
CA PRO A 169 -16.65 -4.16 18.48
C PRO A 169 -17.35 -4.48 19.82
N PHE A 170 -18.67 -4.30 19.86
CA PHE A 170 -19.45 -4.58 21.07
C PHE A 170 -19.21 -6.03 21.56
N PRO A 171 -18.83 -6.24 22.83
CA PRO A 171 -18.49 -7.57 23.35
C PRO A 171 -19.70 -8.52 23.34
N LYS A 172 -19.47 -9.80 22.98
CA LYS A 172 -20.49 -10.85 22.95
C LYS A 172 -20.54 -11.64 24.24
#